data_AF-A0A352UPJ4-F1
#
_entry.id   AF-A0A352UPJ4-F1
#
_cell.length_a   1.000
_cell.length_b   1.000
_cell.length_c   1.000
_cell.angle_alpha   90.00
_cell.angle_beta   90.00
_cell.angle_gamma   90.00
#
_symmetry.space_group_name_H-M   'P 1'
#
loop_
_entity.id
_entity.type
_entity.pdbx_description
1 polymer ?
#
loop_
_entity_poly.entity_id
_entity_poly.type
_entity_poly.pdbx_seq_one_letter_code
_entity_poly.pdbx_strand_id
1 'polypeptide(L)'
;PTLAILRVGAREDDTLYECAAIKRCSALGIGTRVIALPIDAGQAALMSAIDEQNRDDAIHGILMLRPLPAGFDEAAACAAIMPEKDVDGVTPASQAAVFAGAGRGFAPCTARACMELLKYYEIPIAGKRAVVIGRSLNVGRPAAMLLMAENATVTICHSRTQDLPGTAGRADILIAAAGQAGLVGEDCFAPGQVVIDVGANWDAEAGKFTGDVDFAAAEDRVSAISPVPGGVGAVTTSVLALHVAEAAEMQETARGARGRLKIGIFIDTYFPMIDGVIMAVDNYAKYLSQYADVTVFTTMVNRDFEDRCPYRVVRCRSLPLRKEDYVVPAPDLDVEF
;
A
#
# COMPACT_ATOMS: atom_id res chain seq x y z
N PRO A 1 -15.87 9.23 4.57
CA PRO A 1 -14.70 9.11 3.65
C PRO A 1 -14.93 9.90 2.36
N THR A 2 -13.86 10.47 1.79
CA THR A 2 -13.92 11.30 0.58
C THR A 2 -12.66 11.09 -0.25
N LEU A 3 -12.84 10.81 -1.54
CA LEU A 3 -11.78 10.67 -2.53
C LEU A 3 -11.66 11.96 -3.37
N ALA A 4 -10.47 12.54 -3.42
CA ALA A 4 -10.11 13.53 -4.43
C ALA A 4 -9.58 12.82 -5.69
N ILE A 5 -10.17 13.09 -6.84
CA ILE A 5 -9.74 12.58 -8.15
C ILE A 5 -9.14 13.74 -8.93
N LEU A 6 -7.84 13.68 -9.18
CA LEU A 6 -7.09 14.72 -9.87
C LEU A 6 -6.75 14.26 -11.29
N ARG A 7 -7.06 15.09 -12.29
CA ARG A 7 -6.68 14.87 -13.69
C ARG A 7 -6.14 16.13 -14.35
N VAL A 8 -5.27 15.95 -15.33
CA VAL A 8 -4.72 17.03 -16.16
C VAL A 8 -5.11 16.76 -17.61
N GLY A 9 -5.88 17.67 -18.21
CA GLY A 9 -6.52 17.45 -19.50
C GLY A 9 -7.75 16.54 -19.40
N ALA A 10 -8.20 16.03 -20.55
CA ALA A 10 -9.43 15.24 -20.66
C ALA A 10 -9.22 14.08 -21.65
N ARG A 11 -8.27 13.20 -21.34
CA ARG A 11 -8.11 11.96 -22.11
C ARG A 11 -9.32 11.07 -21.89
N GLU A 12 -9.73 10.35 -22.93
CA GLU A 12 -10.94 9.53 -22.88
C GLU A 12 -10.84 8.43 -21.82
N ASP A 13 -9.72 7.71 -21.78
CA ASP A 13 -9.45 6.67 -20.78
C ASP A 13 -9.53 7.19 -19.34
N ASP A 14 -8.94 8.36 -19.08
CA ASP A 14 -8.97 9.01 -17.76
C ASP A 14 -10.42 9.34 -17.37
N THR A 15 -11.21 9.83 -18.31
CA THR A 15 -12.62 10.20 -18.08
C THR A 15 -13.50 8.98 -17.82
N LEU A 16 -13.25 7.87 -18.54
CA LEU A 16 -13.95 6.60 -18.31
C LEU A 16 -13.61 6.02 -16.93
N TYR A 17 -12.33 6.03 -16.55
CA TYR A 17 -11.91 5.56 -15.24
C TYR A 17 -12.43 6.46 -14.10
N GLU A 18 -12.41 7.78 -14.28
CA GLU A 18 -13.02 8.76 -13.36
C GLU A 18 -14.51 8.43 -13.13
N CYS A 19 -15.27 8.25 -14.20
CA CYS A 19 -16.69 7.87 -14.12
C CYS A 19 -16.89 6.55 -13.35
N ALA A 20 -16.05 5.55 -13.60
CA ALA A 20 -16.12 4.26 -12.92
C ALA A 20 -15.81 4.38 -11.42
N ALA A 21 -14.76 5.13 -11.07
CA ALA A 21 -14.38 5.40 -9.68
C ALA A 21 -15.47 6.17 -8.93
N ILE A 22 -16.06 7.21 -9.54
CA ILE A 22 -17.18 7.98 -8.97
C ILE A 22 -18.39 7.07 -8.73
N LYS A 23 -18.78 6.27 -9.73
CA LYS A 23 -19.90 5.34 -9.61
C LYS A 23 -19.68 4.33 -8.48
N ARG A 24 -18.46 3.79 -8.36
CA ARG A 24 -18.10 2.82 -7.31
C ARG A 24 -18.14 3.47 -5.92
N CYS A 25 -17.53 4.63 -5.76
CA CYS A 25 -17.51 5.36 -4.49
C CYS A 25 -18.93 5.76 -4.05
N SER A 26 -19.73 6.30 -4.97
CA SER A 26 -21.11 6.71 -4.70
C SER A 26 -21.98 5.54 -4.23
N ALA A 27 -21.84 4.36 -4.86
CA ALA A 27 -22.56 3.16 -4.45
C ALA A 27 -22.24 2.69 -3.02
N LEU A 28 -21.11 3.13 -2.45
CA LEU A 28 -20.65 2.79 -1.10
C LEU A 28 -20.78 3.97 -0.12
N GLY A 29 -21.39 5.09 -0.53
CA GLY A 29 -21.51 6.30 0.29
C GLY A 29 -20.19 7.06 0.49
N ILE A 30 -19.18 6.80 -0.34
CA ILE A 30 -17.91 7.54 -0.34
C ILE A 30 -18.08 8.78 -1.21
N GLY A 31 -17.80 9.96 -0.63
CA GLY A 31 -17.83 11.21 -1.37
C GLY A 31 -16.70 11.30 -2.39
N THR A 32 -16.91 12.00 -3.50
CA THR A 32 -15.88 12.26 -4.51
C THR A 32 -15.77 13.74 -4.84
N ARG A 33 -14.55 14.24 -4.96
CA ARG A 33 -14.24 15.58 -5.45
C ARG A 33 -13.36 15.47 -6.69
N VAL A 34 -13.80 16.02 -7.82
CA VAL A 34 -13.01 16.02 -9.06
C VAL A 34 -12.24 17.34 -9.17
N ILE A 35 -10.93 17.23 -9.40
CA ILE A 35 -10.01 18.34 -9.64
C ILE A 35 -9.48 18.19 -11.06
N ALA A 36 -10.12 18.89 -12.00
CA ALA A 36 -9.78 18.87 -13.41
C ALA A 36 -8.92 20.09 -13.77
N LEU A 37 -7.64 19.87 -14.02
CA LEU A 37 -6.72 20.91 -14.49
C LEU A 37 -6.68 20.94 -16.02
N PRO A 38 -6.58 22.12 -16.65
CA PRO A 38 -6.29 22.25 -18.08
C PRO A 38 -5.01 21.52 -18.48
N ILE A 39 -4.91 21.09 -19.74
CA ILE A 39 -3.71 20.39 -20.25
C ILE A 39 -2.45 21.28 -20.21
N ASP A 40 -2.63 22.60 -20.18
CA ASP A 40 -1.60 23.64 -20.14
C ASP A 40 -1.42 24.29 -18.75
N ALA A 41 -2.03 23.73 -17.69
CA ALA A 41 -1.97 24.29 -16.33
C ALA A 41 -0.54 24.40 -15.76
N GLY A 42 0.39 23.59 -16.26
CA GLY A 42 1.79 23.54 -15.85
C GLY A 42 2.02 22.90 -14.48
N GLN A 43 3.29 22.58 -14.19
CA GLN A 43 3.66 21.82 -12.99
C GLN A 43 3.27 22.53 -11.67
N ALA A 44 3.43 23.86 -11.60
CA ALA A 44 3.14 24.60 -10.36
C ALA A 44 1.66 24.50 -9.94
N ALA A 45 0.74 24.57 -10.90
CA ALA A 45 -0.69 24.42 -10.64
C ALA A 45 -1.02 22.99 -10.15
N LEU A 46 -0.42 21.98 -10.77
CA LEU A 46 -0.57 20.58 -10.34
C LEU A 46 -0.10 20.38 -8.90
N MET A 47 1.09 20.87 -8.56
CA MET A 47 1.65 20.73 -7.21
C MET A 47 0.80 21.47 -6.17
N SER A 48 0.28 22.66 -6.51
CA SER A 48 -0.63 23.41 -5.64
C SER A 48 -1.94 22.66 -5.40
N ALA A 49 -2.51 22.04 -6.44
CA ALA A 49 -3.74 21.25 -6.31
C ALA A 49 -3.55 20.03 -5.41
N ILE A 50 -2.42 19.31 -5.56
CA ILE A 50 -2.06 18.17 -4.70
C ILE A 50 -1.91 18.63 -3.24
N ASP A 51 -1.18 19.71 -3.01
CA ASP A 51 -0.93 20.26 -1.68
C ASP A 51 -2.22 20.73 -0.96
N GLU A 52 -3.16 21.31 -1.71
CA GLU A 52 -4.49 21.67 -1.19
C GLU A 52 -5.25 20.43 -0.71
N GLN A 53 -5.30 19.35 -1.51
CA GLN A 53 -6.00 18.13 -1.12
C GLN A 53 -5.29 17.36 0.00
N ASN A 54 -3.97 17.46 0.08
CA ASN A 54 -3.19 16.93 1.20
C ASN A 54 -3.59 17.59 2.52
N ARG A 55 -3.79 18.92 2.53
CA ARG A 55 -4.12 19.68 3.74
C ARG A 55 -5.61 19.67 4.09
N ASP A 56 -6.50 19.35 3.15
CA ASP A 56 -7.92 19.28 3.43
C ASP A 56 -8.26 18.06 4.30
N ASP A 57 -8.67 18.32 5.54
CA ASP A 57 -9.08 17.30 6.49
C ASP A 57 -10.36 16.54 6.08
N ALA A 58 -11.15 17.07 5.15
CA ALA A 58 -12.31 16.38 4.58
C ALA A 58 -11.94 15.39 3.46
N ILE A 59 -10.71 15.42 2.95
CA ILE A 59 -10.19 14.49 1.94
C ILE A 59 -9.39 13.40 2.62
N HIS A 60 -9.71 12.15 2.29
CA HIS A 60 -9.11 10.96 2.92
C HIS A 60 -8.25 10.16 1.94
N GLY A 61 -8.51 10.27 0.63
CA GLY A 61 -7.67 9.68 -0.41
C GLY A 61 -7.50 10.62 -1.60
N ILE A 62 -6.39 10.49 -2.30
CA ILE A 62 -6.06 11.20 -3.53
C ILE A 62 -5.74 10.15 -4.59
N LEU A 63 -6.50 10.19 -5.69
CA LEU A 63 -6.22 9.47 -6.91
C LEU A 63 -5.76 10.49 -7.96
N MET A 64 -4.52 10.38 -8.43
CA MET A 64 -4.03 11.15 -9.57
C MET A 64 -4.07 10.27 -10.82
N LEU A 65 -4.86 10.65 -11.81
CA LEU A 65 -4.94 9.93 -13.09
C LEU A 65 -3.66 10.12 -13.88
N ARG A 66 -3.20 9.02 -14.49
CA ARG A 66 -1.90 8.89 -15.16
C ARG A 66 -2.04 8.08 -16.44
N PRO A 67 -1.14 8.27 -17.42
CA PRO A 67 0.03 9.14 -17.37
C PRO A 67 -0.30 10.63 -17.52
N LEU A 68 0.51 11.48 -16.89
CA LEU A 68 0.39 12.93 -17.07
C LEU A 68 0.78 13.36 -18.50
N PRO A 69 0.27 14.50 -19.00
CA PRO A 69 0.71 15.06 -20.28
C PRO A 69 2.21 15.31 -20.33
N ALA A 70 2.78 15.32 -21.55
CA ALA A 70 4.19 15.62 -21.73
C ALA A 70 4.57 17.00 -21.16
N GLY A 71 5.69 17.07 -20.44
CA GLY A 71 6.19 18.29 -19.80
C GLY A 71 5.87 18.41 -18.31
N PHE A 72 5.03 17.52 -17.76
CA PHE A 72 4.87 17.38 -16.31
C PHE A 72 5.93 16.43 -15.72
N ASP A 73 6.39 16.75 -14.52
CA ASP A 73 7.18 15.84 -13.70
C ASP A 73 6.22 14.96 -12.88
N GLU A 74 5.85 13.82 -13.46
CA GLU A 74 4.97 12.82 -12.82
C GLU A 74 5.60 12.25 -11.55
N ALA A 75 6.92 12.06 -11.52
CA ALA A 75 7.60 11.52 -10.35
C ALA A 75 7.50 12.50 -9.17
N ALA A 76 7.73 13.80 -9.42
CA ALA A 76 7.56 14.84 -8.41
C ALA A 76 6.10 14.96 -7.94
N ALA A 77 5.13 14.87 -8.85
CA ALA A 77 3.72 14.90 -8.52
C ALA A 77 3.30 13.69 -7.65
N CYS A 78 3.71 12.48 -8.05
CA CYS A 78 3.49 11.27 -7.25
C CYS A 78 4.13 11.40 -5.86
N ALA A 79 5.36 11.90 -5.76
CA ALA A 79 6.05 12.07 -4.48
C ALA A 79 5.43 13.15 -3.57
N ALA A 80 4.64 14.07 -4.12
CA ALA A 80 3.99 15.13 -3.37
C ALA A 80 2.70 14.68 -2.66
N ILE A 81 2.09 13.57 -3.08
CA ILE A 81 0.92 13.01 -2.42
C ILE A 81 1.33 12.49 -1.03
N MET A 82 0.58 12.86 0.02
CA MET A 82 0.84 12.34 1.36
C MET A 82 0.58 10.82 1.39
N PRO A 83 1.50 9.99 1.91
CA PRO A 83 1.35 8.52 1.87
C PRO A 83 0.04 8.03 2.50
N GLU A 84 -0.42 8.65 3.59
CA GLU A 84 -1.70 8.35 4.26
C GLU A 84 -2.94 8.62 3.40
N LYS A 85 -2.80 9.40 2.32
CA LYS A 85 -3.85 9.71 1.33
C LYS A 85 -3.55 9.07 -0.02
N ASP A 86 -2.44 8.36 -0.19
CA ASP A 86 -2.02 7.72 -1.44
C ASP A 86 -2.73 6.38 -1.65
N VAL A 87 -4.03 6.46 -1.94
CA VAL A 87 -4.91 5.29 -2.07
C VAL A 87 -4.66 4.48 -3.34
N ASP A 88 -3.84 4.98 -4.27
CA ASP A 88 -3.42 4.26 -5.48
C ASP A 88 -1.96 3.77 -5.41
N GLY A 89 -1.28 3.98 -4.29
CA GLY A 89 0.05 3.43 -4.01
C GLY A 89 1.15 3.93 -4.94
N VAL A 90 1.05 5.16 -5.45
CA VAL A 90 1.97 5.69 -6.47
C VAL A 90 3.21 6.37 -5.88
N THR A 91 3.16 6.74 -4.60
CA THR A 91 4.27 7.43 -3.93
C THR A 91 5.45 6.47 -3.70
N PRO A 92 6.69 6.99 -3.64
CA PRO A 92 7.83 6.21 -3.20
C PRO A 92 7.65 5.58 -1.81
N ALA A 93 6.92 6.24 -0.90
CA ALA A 93 6.66 5.74 0.43
C ALA A 93 5.74 4.51 0.42
N SER A 94 4.65 4.55 -0.34
CA SER A 94 3.77 3.40 -0.55
C SER A 94 4.51 2.22 -1.19
N GLN A 95 5.34 2.50 -2.20
CA GLN A 95 6.17 1.46 -2.83
C GLN A 95 7.17 0.85 -1.84
N ALA A 96 7.81 1.68 -1.00
CA ALA A 96 8.70 1.20 0.04
C ALA A 96 7.94 0.37 1.10
N ALA A 97 6.72 0.76 1.45
CA ALA A 97 5.88 0.02 2.39
C ALA A 97 5.51 -1.38 1.85
N VAL A 98 5.16 -1.47 0.57
CA VAL A 98 4.92 -2.76 -0.10
C VAL A 98 6.18 -3.63 -0.08
N PHE A 99 7.34 -3.05 -0.37
CA PHE A 99 8.60 -3.80 -0.36
C PHE A 99 9.01 -4.27 1.04
N ALA A 100 8.85 -3.40 2.05
CA ALA A 100 9.21 -3.69 3.43
C ALA A 100 8.18 -4.58 4.16
N GLY A 101 6.98 -4.73 3.60
CA GLY A 101 5.86 -5.40 4.26
C GLY A 101 5.28 -4.62 5.46
N ALA A 102 5.74 -3.38 5.66
CA ALA A 102 5.32 -2.48 6.72
C ALA A 102 5.63 -1.04 6.31
N GLY A 103 4.81 -0.08 6.74
CA GLY A 103 5.04 1.33 6.45
C GLY A 103 3.75 2.12 6.33
N ARG A 104 3.83 3.25 5.61
CA ARG A 104 2.70 4.15 5.35
C ARG A 104 2.29 4.07 3.90
N GLY A 105 0.98 4.24 3.66
CA GLY A 105 0.39 4.21 2.33
C GLY A 105 -0.09 2.83 1.91
N PHE A 106 -0.57 2.75 0.67
CA PHE A 106 -1.30 1.59 0.18
C PHE A 106 -0.54 0.88 -0.93
N ALA A 107 -0.80 -0.40 -1.13
CA ALA A 107 -0.34 -1.07 -2.34
C ALA A 107 -1.08 -0.52 -3.56
N PRO A 108 -0.46 -0.54 -4.77
CA PRO A 108 -1.18 -0.19 -5.99
C PRO A 108 -2.47 -0.99 -6.17
N CYS A 109 -3.57 -0.32 -6.50
CA CYS A 109 -4.91 -0.91 -6.49
C CYS A 109 -5.00 -2.18 -7.33
N THR A 110 -4.40 -2.18 -8.53
CA THR A 110 -4.43 -3.32 -9.44
C THR A 110 -3.62 -4.51 -8.91
N ALA A 111 -2.47 -4.27 -8.29
CA ALA A 111 -1.70 -5.33 -7.65
C ALA A 111 -2.45 -5.93 -6.47
N ARG A 112 -3.08 -5.09 -5.64
CA ARG A 112 -3.92 -5.54 -4.53
C ARG A 112 -5.16 -6.29 -5.03
N ALA A 113 -5.77 -5.86 -6.13
CA ALA A 113 -6.91 -6.54 -6.76
C ALA A 113 -6.59 -7.98 -7.16
N CYS A 114 -5.37 -8.26 -7.64
CA CYS A 114 -4.93 -9.62 -7.91
C CYS A 114 -4.95 -10.48 -6.63
N MET A 115 -4.48 -9.91 -5.51
CA MET A 115 -4.48 -10.59 -4.22
C MET A 115 -5.90 -10.81 -3.68
N GLU A 116 -6.78 -9.81 -3.82
CA GLU A 116 -8.19 -9.92 -3.41
C GLU A 116 -8.92 -11.01 -4.19
N LEU A 117 -8.66 -11.14 -5.50
CA LEU A 117 -9.22 -12.24 -6.29
C LEU A 117 -8.75 -13.60 -5.77
N LEU A 118 -7.45 -13.78 -5.53
CA LEU A 118 -6.92 -15.03 -4.97
C LEU A 118 -7.57 -15.36 -3.61
N LYS A 119 -7.72 -14.36 -2.74
CA LYS A 119 -8.33 -14.52 -1.41
C LYS A 119 -9.81 -14.86 -1.50
N TYR A 120 -10.56 -14.14 -2.33
CA TYR A 120 -12.00 -14.34 -2.50
C TYR A 120 -12.34 -15.74 -3.01
N TYR A 121 -11.54 -16.27 -3.93
CA TYR A 121 -11.69 -17.63 -4.46
C TYR A 121 -10.94 -18.70 -3.64
N GLU A 122 -10.42 -18.34 -2.47
CA GLU A 122 -9.73 -19.25 -1.54
C GLU A 122 -8.54 -20.01 -2.20
N ILE A 123 -7.86 -19.37 -3.15
CA ILE A 123 -6.70 -19.94 -3.83
C ILE A 123 -5.51 -19.92 -2.86
N PRO A 124 -4.92 -21.08 -2.50
CA PRO A 124 -3.78 -21.11 -1.58
C PRO A 124 -2.56 -20.43 -2.20
N ILE A 125 -1.96 -19.47 -1.49
CA ILE A 125 -0.77 -18.73 -1.95
C ILE A 125 0.52 -19.26 -1.30
N ALA A 126 0.47 -19.55 0.01
CA ALA A 126 1.64 -19.98 0.78
C ALA A 126 2.27 -21.26 0.20
N GLY A 127 3.59 -21.21 -0.04
CA GLY A 127 4.37 -22.30 -0.60
C GLY A 127 4.18 -22.55 -2.11
N LYS A 128 3.30 -21.80 -2.79
CA LYS A 128 3.11 -21.91 -4.24
C LYS A 128 4.22 -21.20 -5.01
N ARG A 129 4.47 -21.67 -6.23
CA ARG A 129 5.30 -20.99 -7.23
C ARG A 129 4.45 -19.97 -7.96
N ALA A 130 4.68 -18.70 -7.70
CA ALA A 130 4.03 -17.62 -8.43
C ALA A 130 4.97 -17.04 -9.49
N VAL A 131 4.46 -16.83 -10.70
CA VAL A 131 5.16 -16.12 -11.77
C VAL A 131 4.40 -14.85 -12.08
N VAL A 132 5.11 -13.73 -12.12
CA VAL A 132 4.55 -12.44 -12.54
C VAL A 132 5.23 -12.00 -13.83
N ILE A 133 4.47 -11.91 -14.92
CA ILE A 133 4.95 -11.43 -16.22
C ILE A 133 4.67 -9.94 -16.30
N GLY A 134 5.73 -9.14 -16.28
CA GLY A 134 5.65 -7.68 -16.19
C GLY A 134 6.33 -7.17 -14.92
N ARG A 135 6.94 -5.99 -15.01
CA ARG A 135 7.73 -5.40 -13.91
C ARG A 135 7.47 -3.91 -13.71
N SER A 136 6.28 -3.46 -14.09
CA SER A 136 5.83 -2.09 -13.85
C SER A 136 5.73 -1.79 -12.36
N LEU A 137 5.79 -0.50 -12.00
CA LEU A 137 5.58 -0.06 -10.62
C LEU A 137 4.11 -0.08 -10.22
N ASN A 138 3.18 -0.10 -11.18
CA ASN A 138 1.74 -0.15 -10.91
C ASN A 138 1.22 -1.57 -10.64
N VAL A 139 1.86 -2.61 -11.20
CA VAL A 139 1.35 -3.98 -11.11
C VAL A 139 2.46 -5.00 -10.85
N GLY A 140 3.41 -5.17 -11.78
CA GLY A 140 4.28 -6.35 -11.77
C GLY A 140 5.14 -6.49 -10.51
N ARG A 141 5.91 -5.44 -10.18
CA ARG A 141 6.74 -5.44 -8.96
C ARG A 141 5.91 -5.51 -7.67
N PRO A 142 4.87 -4.68 -7.45
CA PRO A 142 4.08 -4.75 -6.23
C PRO A 142 3.33 -6.09 -6.09
N ALA A 143 2.76 -6.65 -7.16
CA ALA A 143 2.09 -7.95 -7.10
C ALA A 143 3.07 -9.06 -6.68
N ALA A 144 4.29 -9.04 -7.21
CA ALA A 144 5.35 -9.97 -6.81
C ALA A 144 5.69 -9.85 -5.32
N MET A 145 5.78 -8.64 -4.78
CA MET A 145 6.07 -8.42 -3.35
C MET A 145 4.89 -8.85 -2.46
N LEU A 146 3.66 -8.59 -2.88
CA LEU A 146 2.46 -9.02 -2.15
C LEU A 146 2.33 -10.55 -2.13
N LEU A 147 2.60 -11.23 -3.24
CA LEU A 147 2.66 -12.70 -3.28
C LEU A 147 3.74 -13.25 -2.35
N MET A 148 4.92 -12.64 -2.34
CA MET A 148 6.01 -13.02 -1.45
C MET A 148 5.64 -12.82 0.03
N ALA A 149 4.95 -11.74 0.37
CA ALA A 149 4.46 -11.49 1.72
C ALA A 149 3.44 -12.55 2.19
N GLU A 150 2.71 -13.15 1.26
CA GLU A 150 1.81 -14.30 1.48
C GLU A 150 2.55 -15.66 1.36
N ASN A 151 3.87 -15.67 1.47
CA ASN A 151 4.76 -16.84 1.45
C ASN A 151 4.83 -17.62 0.12
N ALA A 152 4.54 -16.98 -1.02
CA ALA A 152 4.80 -17.58 -2.32
C ALA A 152 6.30 -17.53 -2.67
N THR A 153 6.78 -18.52 -3.43
CA THR A 153 8.06 -18.43 -4.15
C THR A 153 7.81 -17.70 -5.47
N VAL A 154 8.40 -16.51 -5.65
CA VAL A 154 8.04 -15.62 -6.75
C VAL A 154 9.14 -15.51 -7.79
N THR A 155 8.78 -15.63 -9.07
CA THR A 155 9.63 -15.31 -10.22
C THR A 155 9.04 -14.16 -11.01
N ILE A 156 9.85 -13.14 -11.33
CA ILE A 156 9.42 -12.01 -12.16
C ILE A 156 9.98 -12.17 -13.57
N CYS A 157 9.09 -12.22 -14.55
CA CYS A 157 9.41 -12.26 -15.97
C CYS A 157 9.24 -10.87 -16.62
N HIS A 158 9.98 -10.61 -17.70
CA HIS A 158 9.90 -9.37 -18.47
C HIS A 158 10.41 -9.58 -19.90
N SER A 159 10.44 -8.52 -20.71
CA SER A 159 10.88 -8.53 -22.12
C SER A 159 12.32 -9.01 -22.41
N ARG A 160 13.07 -9.43 -21.39
CA ARG A 160 14.41 -10.02 -21.55
C ARG A 160 14.53 -11.42 -20.93
N THR A 161 13.43 -12.00 -20.47
CA THR A 161 13.38 -13.39 -20.02
C THR A 161 13.58 -14.28 -21.26
N GLN A 162 14.56 -15.16 -21.23
CA GLN A 162 14.92 -15.99 -22.40
C GLN A 162 13.91 -17.11 -22.65
N ASP A 163 13.49 -17.81 -21.59
CA ASP A 163 12.52 -18.91 -21.65
C ASP A 163 11.26 -18.52 -20.87
N LEU A 164 10.47 -17.63 -21.47
CA LEU A 164 9.19 -17.22 -20.88
C LEU A 164 8.21 -18.40 -20.76
N PRO A 165 7.97 -19.22 -21.80
CA PRO A 165 7.01 -20.33 -21.72
C PRO A 165 7.41 -21.37 -20.67
N GLY A 166 8.67 -21.82 -20.65
CA GLY A 166 9.12 -22.80 -19.67
C GLY A 166 9.13 -22.27 -18.24
N THR A 167 9.26 -20.95 -18.05
CA THR A 167 9.10 -20.32 -16.72
C THR A 167 7.64 -20.21 -16.32
N ALA A 168 6.77 -19.71 -17.20
CA ALA A 168 5.35 -19.52 -16.95
C ALA A 168 4.60 -20.85 -16.74
N GLY A 169 4.90 -21.89 -17.52
CA GLY A 169 4.29 -23.21 -17.40
C GLY A 169 4.68 -23.98 -16.14
N ARG A 170 5.65 -23.48 -15.36
CA ARG A 170 5.98 -24.02 -14.02
C ARG A 170 5.25 -23.29 -12.89
N ALA A 171 4.45 -22.27 -13.18
CA ALA A 171 3.75 -21.52 -12.15
C ALA A 171 2.52 -22.29 -11.66
N ASP A 172 2.29 -22.26 -10.35
CA ASP A 172 1.01 -22.63 -9.78
C ASP A 172 0.04 -21.43 -9.83
N ILE A 173 0.58 -20.20 -9.73
CA ILE A 173 -0.14 -18.92 -9.89
C ILE A 173 0.61 -18.07 -10.92
N LEU A 174 -0.06 -17.63 -11.98
CA LEU A 174 0.49 -16.77 -13.02
C LEU A 174 -0.26 -15.43 -13.06
N ILE A 175 0.45 -14.33 -12.87
CA ILE A 175 -0.10 -12.97 -13.06
C ILE A 175 0.50 -12.40 -14.34
N ALA A 176 -0.33 -12.16 -15.36
CA ALA A 176 0.07 -11.52 -16.61
C ALA A 176 -0.27 -10.03 -16.56
N ALA A 177 0.76 -9.17 -16.62
CA ALA A 177 0.66 -7.71 -16.53
C ALA A 177 1.72 -7.03 -17.42
N ALA A 178 1.84 -7.53 -18.65
CA ALA A 178 2.79 -7.05 -19.66
C ALA A 178 2.23 -5.89 -20.49
N GLY A 179 0.91 -5.76 -20.63
CA GLY A 179 0.26 -4.78 -21.50
C GLY A 179 0.50 -5.10 -22.98
N GLN A 180 0.44 -6.38 -23.34
CA GLN A 180 0.60 -6.86 -24.70
C GLN A 180 -0.37 -8.01 -24.95
N ALA A 181 -1.34 -7.76 -25.83
CA ALA A 181 -2.39 -8.71 -26.16
C ALA A 181 -1.82 -10.06 -26.64
N GLY A 182 -2.31 -11.15 -26.04
CA GLY A 182 -1.95 -12.52 -26.43
C GLY A 182 -0.48 -12.90 -26.24
N LEU A 183 0.29 -12.15 -25.44
CA LEU A 183 1.69 -12.48 -25.15
C LEU A 183 1.82 -13.85 -24.46
N VAL A 184 0.86 -14.20 -23.60
CA VAL A 184 0.84 -15.47 -22.87
C VAL A 184 -0.05 -16.45 -23.64
N GLY A 185 0.60 -17.30 -24.42
CA GLY A 185 -0.06 -18.30 -25.27
C GLY A 185 -0.07 -19.70 -24.67
N GLU A 186 -0.55 -20.66 -25.47
CA GLU A 186 -0.77 -22.06 -25.09
C GLU A 186 0.45 -22.73 -24.39
N ASP A 187 1.65 -22.39 -24.84
CA ASP A 187 2.92 -22.94 -24.36
C ASP A 187 3.31 -22.47 -22.94
N CYS A 188 2.62 -21.45 -22.42
CA CYS A 188 2.80 -20.92 -21.06
C CYS A 188 1.90 -21.58 -20.02
N PHE A 189 0.98 -22.47 -20.42
CA PHE A 189 -0.04 -23.05 -19.54
C PHE A 189 0.26 -24.49 -19.13
N ALA A 190 -0.06 -24.81 -17.87
CA ALA A 190 0.00 -26.16 -17.34
C ALA A 190 -1.26 -26.54 -16.53
N PRO A 191 -1.61 -27.84 -16.46
CA PRO A 191 -2.71 -28.31 -15.63
C PRO A 191 -2.62 -27.84 -14.18
N GLY A 192 -3.74 -27.34 -13.65
CA GLY A 192 -3.85 -26.92 -12.24
C GLY A 192 -3.44 -25.47 -11.96
N GLN A 193 -2.83 -24.78 -12.92
CA GLN A 193 -2.40 -23.38 -12.78
C GLN A 193 -3.58 -22.42 -12.57
N VAL A 194 -3.41 -21.38 -11.76
CA VAL A 194 -4.35 -20.26 -11.67
C VAL A 194 -3.78 -19.07 -12.41
N VAL A 195 -4.55 -18.50 -13.34
CA VAL A 195 -4.11 -17.39 -14.19
C VAL A 195 -4.91 -16.11 -13.89
N ILE A 196 -4.19 -15.03 -13.58
CA ILE A 196 -4.75 -13.69 -13.44
C ILE A 196 -4.24 -12.85 -14.61
N ASP A 197 -5.16 -12.50 -15.49
CA ASP A 197 -4.93 -11.61 -16.61
C ASP A 197 -5.28 -10.17 -16.21
N VAL A 198 -4.23 -9.35 -16.07
CA VAL A 198 -4.33 -7.92 -15.74
C VAL A 198 -4.38 -7.06 -17.01
N GLY A 199 -4.10 -7.63 -18.17
CA GLY A 199 -4.08 -6.91 -19.44
C GLY A 199 -5.41 -6.24 -19.75
N ALA A 200 -5.33 -5.05 -20.34
CA ALA A 200 -6.48 -4.30 -20.82
C ALA A 200 -6.08 -3.60 -22.13
N ASN A 201 -5.94 -4.39 -23.18
CA ASN A 201 -5.52 -3.96 -24.50
C ASN A 201 -6.76 -3.68 -25.37
N TRP A 202 -6.81 -2.55 -26.07
CA TRP A 202 -7.92 -2.28 -26.99
C TRP A 202 -7.70 -3.01 -28.31
N ASP A 203 -8.60 -3.93 -28.64
CA ASP A 203 -8.65 -4.60 -29.94
C ASP A 203 -9.57 -3.80 -30.88
N ALA A 204 -8.96 -3.11 -31.84
CA ALA A 204 -9.67 -2.28 -32.81
C ALA A 204 -10.49 -3.10 -33.82
N GLU A 205 -10.10 -4.36 -34.10
CA GLU A 205 -10.81 -5.22 -35.05
C GLU A 205 -12.06 -5.83 -34.39
N ALA A 206 -11.93 -6.29 -33.15
CA ALA A 206 -13.04 -6.86 -32.39
C ALA A 206 -13.90 -5.80 -31.67
N GLY A 207 -13.42 -4.55 -31.58
CA GLY A 207 -14.10 -3.45 -30.91
C GLY A 207 -14.29 -3.68 -29.40
N LYS A 208 -13.36 -4.39 -28.75
CA LYS A 208 -13.44 -4.76 -27.33
C LYS A 208 -12.07 -4.77 -26.67
N PHE A 209 -12.05 -4.75 -25.34
CA PHE A 209 -10.81 -4.99 -24.59
C PHE A 209 -10.45 -6.47 -24.57
N THR A 210 -9.17 -6.77 -24.75
CA THR A 210 -8.57 -8.10 -24.67
C THR A 210 -7.40 -8.09 -23.67
N GLY A 211 -7.16 -9.23 -23.04
CA GLY A 211 -6.13 -9.38 -22.03
C GLY A 211 -4.75 -9.68 -22.60
N ASP A 212 -3.77 -9.87 -21.72
CA ASP A 212 -2.42 -10.29 -22.09
C ASP A 212 -2.34 -11.81 -22.37
N VAL A 213 -3.38 -12.55 -21.98
CA VAL A 213 -3.47 -14.01 -22.06
C VAL A 213 -4.41 -14.42 -23.19
N ASP A 214 -4.02 -15.44 -23.95
CA ASP A 214 -4.95 -16.15 -24.84
C ASP A 214 -5.94 -16.96 -23.99
N PHE A 215 -7.08 -16.35 -23.70
CA PHE A 215 -8.11 -16.95 -22.85
C PHE A 215 -8.63 -18.28 -23.41
N ALA A 216 -8.83 -18.36 -24.72
CA ALA A 216 -9.36 -19.56 -25.36
C ALA A 216 -8.37 -20.72 -25.28
N ALA A 217 -7.07 -20.44 -25.40
CA ALA A 217 -6.03 -21.46 -25.21
C ALA A 217 -5.87 -21.90 -23.74
N ALA A 218 -6.22 -21.04 -22.78
CA ALA A 218 -6.09 -21.30 -21.36
C ALA A 218 -7.29 -22.04 -20.74
N GLU A 219 -8.52 -21.74 -21.17
CA GLU A 219 -9.79 -22.11 -20.51
C GLU A 219 -9.88 -23.60 -20.12
N ASP A 220 -9.51 -24.50 -21.04
CA ASP A 220 -9.58 -25.96 -20.82
C ASP A 220 -8.32 -26.56 -20.18
N ARG A 221 -7.29 -25.75 -19.91
CA ARG A 221 -5.97 -26.23 -19.44
C ARG A 221 -5.65 -25.84 -18.02
N VAL A 222 -6.08 -24.66 -17.60
CA VAL A 222 -5.77 -24.10 -16.29
C VAL A 222 -6.92 -24.39 -15.31
N SER A 223 -6.67 -24.31 -14.01
CA SER A 223 -7.73 -24.54 -13.01
C SER A 223 -8.67 -23.34 -12.88
N ALA A 224 -8.17 -22.13 -13.10
CA ALA A 224 -8.95 -20.90 -13.12
C ALA A 224 -8.24 -19.83 -13.95
N ILE A 225 -9.02 -18.98 -14.62
CA ILE A 225 -8.53 -17.82 -15.36
C ILE A 225 -9.48 -16.62 -15.16
N SER A 226 -8.94 -15.43 -14.94
CA SER A 226 -9.75 -14.21 -14.89
C SER A 226 -10.12 -13.71 -16.29
N PRO A 227 -11.39 -13.37 -16.56
CA PRO A 227 -11.80 -12.89 -17.89
C PRO A 227 -11.37 -11.43 -18.13
N VAL A 228 -11.19 -11.08 -19.41
CA VAL A 228 -11.02 -9.69 -19.86
C VAL A 228 -12.03 -9.40 -20.97
N PRO A 229 -12.91 -8.39 -20.81
CA PRO A 229 -13.14 -7.58 -19.61
C PRO A 229 -13.88 -8.33 -18.49
N GLY A 230 -13.96 -7.73 -17.29
CA GLY A 230 -14.79 -8.22 -16.18
C GLY A 230 -14.02 -8.92 -15.04
N GLY A 231 -12.73 -9.16 -15.21
CA GLY A 231 -11.84 -9.68 -14.16
C GLY A 231 -11.20 -8.56 -13.33
N VAL A 232 -9.87 -8.46 -13.39
CA VAL A 232 -9.06 -7.60 -12.51
C VAL A 232 -9.53 -6.14 -12.50
N GLY A 233 -9.80 -5.55 -13.67
CA GLY A 233 -10.21 -4.15 -13.77
C GLY A 233 -11.50 -3.81 -13.00
N ALA A 234 -12.44 -4.75 -12.89
CA ALA A 234 -13.66 -4.55 -12.11
C ALA A 234 -13.38 -4.50 -10.60
N VAL A 235 -12.38 -5.26 -10.15
CA VAL A 235 -11.95 -5.32 -8.75
C VAL A 235 -11.09 -4.11 -8.39
N THR A 236 -10.26 -3.60 -9.30
CA THR A 236 -9.38 -2.43 -9.06
C THR A 236 -10.13 -1.23 -8.50
N THR A 237 -11.28 -0.86 -9.07
CA THR A 237 -12.08 0.28 -8.55
C THR A 237 -12.68 0.02 -7.17
N SER A 238 -12.95 -1.24 -6.84
CA SER A 238 -13.46 -1.63 -5.53
C SER A 238 -12.36 -1.59 -4.47
N VAL A 239 -11.14 -1.97 -4.84
CA VAL A 239 -9.94 -1.82 -4.00
C VAL A 239 -9.63 -0.35 -3.74
N LEU A 240 -9.76 0.52 -4.76
CA LEU A 240 -9.62 1.96 -4.56
C LEU A 240 -10.60 2.48 -3.48
N ALA A 241 -11.87 2.06 -3.55
CA ALA A 241 -12.86 2.44 -2.55
C ALA A 241 -12.53 1.88 -1.15
N LEU A 242 -12.02 0.64 -1.08
CA LEU A 242 -11.53 0.04 0.16
C LEU A 242 -10.39 0.87 0.76
N HIS A 243 -9.35 1.20 -0.02
CA HIS A 243 -8.25 2.02 0.45
C HIS A 243 -8.70 3.40 0.94
N VAL A 244 -9.70 4.02 0.30
CA VAL A 244 -10.27 5.30 0.78
C VAL A 244 -10.98 5.15 2.13
N ALA A 245 -11.69 4.04 2.34
CA ALA A 245 -12.33 3.75 3.62
C ALA A 245 -11.29 3.50 4.72
N GLU A 246 -10.29 2.66 4.44
CA GLU A 246 -9.17 2.38 5.36
C GLU A 246 -8.37 3.66 5.68
N ALA A 247 -8.07 4.49 4.67
CA ALA A 247 -7.38 5.75 4.85
C ALA A 247 -8.16 6.70 5.76
N ALA A 248 -9.49 6.75 5.62
CA ALA A 248 -10.34 7.56 6.48
C ALA A 248 -10.31 7.06 7.93
N GLU A 249 -10.41 5.75 8.15
CA GLU A 249 -10.34 5.15 9.49
C GLU A 249 -8.98 5.41 10.17
N MET A 250 -7.88 5.26 9.43
CA MET A 250 -6.54 5.56 9.92
C MET A 250 -6.37 7.04 10.30
N GLN A 251 -6.89 7.95 9.46
CA GLN A 251 -6.81 9.39 9.70
C GLN A 251 -7.67 9.81 10.90
N GLU A 252 -8.88 9.27 11.06
CA GLU A 252 -9.72 9.52 12.22
C GLU A 252 -9.09 8.97 13.50
N THR A 253 -8.52 7.76 13.44
CA THR A 253 -7.77 7.18 14.57
C THR A 253 -6.58 8.06 14.95
N ALA A 254 -5.83 8.56 13.96
CA ALA A 254 -4.70 9.47 14.18
C ALA A 254 -5.13 10.83 14.75
N ARG A 255 -6.30 11.36 14.34
CA ARG A 255 -6.89 12.59 14.91
C ARG A 255 -7.35 12.38 16.34
N GLY A 256 -8.05 11.27 16.61
CA GLY A 256 -8.37 10.85 17.97
C GLY A 256 -7.12 10.66 18.82
N ALA A 257 -6.02 10.17 18.21
CA ALA A 257 -4.72 10.07 18.84
C ALA A 257 -3.99 11.39 19.06
N ARG A 258 -4.19 12.40 18.21
CA ARG A 258 -3.77 13.77 18.52
C ARG A 258 -4.53 14.37 19.72
N GLY A 259 -5.70 13.83 20.04
CA GLY A 259 -6.41 14.09 21.30
C GLY A 259 -6.00 13.17 22.46
N ARG A 260 -5.11 12.19 22.26
CA ARG A 260 -4.72 11.23 23.30
C ARG A 260 -3.82 11.89 24.35
N LEU A 261 -4.07 11.41 25.56
CA LEU A 261 -3.31 11.61 26.78
C LEU A 261 -1.81 11.88 26.54
N LYS A 262 -1.31 13.02 27.00
CA LYS A 262 0.13 13.31 26.99
C LYS A 262 0.80 12.50 28.09
N ILE A 263 1.79 11.68 27.75
CA ILE A 263 2.54 10.85 28.72
C ILE A 263 3.98 11.34 28.78
N GLY A 264 4.44 11.62 30.00
CA GLY A 264 5.79 12.05 30.28
C GLY A 264 6.52 10.90 30.97
N ILE A 265 7.56 10.35 30.35
CA ILE A 265 8.39 9.32 30.94
C ILE A 265 9.61 9.99 31.57
N PHE A 266 9.73 9.89 32.89
CA PHE A 266 10.83 10.49 33.64
C PHE A 266 11.79 9.38 34.07
N ILE A 267 13.05 9.51 33.66
CA ILE A 267 14.09 8.55 34.01
C ILE A 267 14.90 9.11 35.18
N ASP A 268 14.71 8.51 36.35
CA ASP A 268 15.43 8.89 37.58
C ASP A 268 16.71 8.04 37.66
N THR A 269 17.84 8.58 37.17
CA THR A 269 19.14 7.87 37.14
C THR A 269 20.08 8.40 38.20
N TYR A 270 20.60 7.52 39.06
CA TYR A 270 21.52 7.88 40.15
C TYR A 270 23.01 7.64 39.84
N PHE A 271 23.37 7.04 38.69
CA PHE A 271 24.76 6.65 38.37
C PHE A 271 25.03 6.62 36.86
N PRO A 272 26.30 6.69 36.38
CA PRO A 272 26.62 6.71 34.96
C PRO A 272 26.04 5.47 34.26
N MET A 273 25.27 5.73 33.20
CA MET A 273 24.35 4.78 32.59
C MET A 273 25.08 3.59 31.96
N ILE A 274 24.53 2.40 32.17
CA ILE A 274 24.80 1.22 31.34
C ILE A 274 23.90 1.35 30.10
N ASP A 275 24.49 1.33 28.90
CA ASP A 275 23.81 1.56 27.60
C ASP A 275 22.50 0.77 27.40
N GLY A 276 22.33 -0.37 28.07
CA GLY A 276 21.13 -1.20 27.99
C GLY A 276 19.84 -0.57 28.54
N VAL A 277 19.93 0.34 29.51
CA VAL A 277 18.73 0.99 30.12
C VAL A 277 18.11 2.00 29.14
N ILE A 278 18.93 2.73 28.40
CA ILE A 278 18.48 3.66 27.36
C ILE A 278 17.68 2.89 26.30
N MET A 279 18.19 1.75 25.84
CA MET A 279 17.53 0.94 24.82
C MET A 279 16.15 0.42 25.27
N ALA A 280 16.01 -0.01 26.53
CA ALA A 280 14.73 -0.49 27.06
C ALA A 280 13.70 0.64 27.14
N VAL A 281 14.10 1.83 27.62
CA VAL A 281 13.22 2.99 27.71
C VAL A 281 12.86 3.51 26.33
N ASP A 282 13.80 3.57 25.39
CA ASP A 282 13.54 3.97 24.00
C ASP A 282 12.57 3.01 23.32
N ASN A 283 12.70 1.70 23.53
CA ASN A 283 11.78 0.71 22.98
C ASN A 283 10.38 0.84 23.59
N TYR A 284 10.30 1.08 24.90
CA TYR A 284 9.02 1.28 25.59
C TYR A 284 8.35 2.60 25.19
N ALA A 285 9.12 3.69 25.07
CA ALA A 285 8.65 4.96 24.56
C ALA A 285 8.15 4.85 23.11
N LYS A 286 8.87 4.12 22.25
CA LYS A 286 8.43 3.83 20.88
C LYS A 286 7.12 3.04 20.86
N TYR A 287 6.98 2.01 21.71
CA TYR A 287 5.74 1.26 21.83
C TYR A 287 4.57 2.16 22.27
N LEU A 288 4.75 2.94 23.35
CA LEU A 288 3.71 3.84 23.86
C LEU A 288 3.36 4.98 22.89
N SER A 289 4.31 5.41 22.05
CA SER A 289 4.08 6.47 21.05
C SER A 289 3.04 6.10 19.97
N GLN A 290 2.71 4.81 19.84
CA GLN A 290 1.61 4.34 19.00
C GLN A 290 0.23 4.71 19.57
N TYR A 291 0.16 5.00 20.88
CA TYR A 291 -1.08 5.16 21.63
C TYR A 291 -1.19 6.52 22.37
N ALA A 292 -0.12 7.30 22.44
CA ALA A 292 -0.07 8.55 23.19
C ALA A 292 1.04 9.48 22.67
N ASP A 293 0.93 10.77 22.99
CA ASP A 293 2.04 11.71 22.81
C ASP A 293 3.04 11.52 23.96
N VAL A 294 4.16 10.86 23.66
CA VAL A 294 5.16 10.45 24.66
C VAL A 294 6.37 11.39 24.60
N THR A 295 6.66 12.06 25.71
CA THR A 295 7.89 12.84 25.90
C THR A 295 8.78 12.18 26.95
N VAL A 296 10.04 11.91 26.61
CA VAL A 296 11.03 11.33 27.54
C VAL A 296 11.89 12.44 28.12
N PHE A 297 11.93 12.53 29.45
CA PHE A 297 12.74 13.48 30.20
C PHE A 297 13.93 12.74 30.83
N THR A 298 15.14 13.12 30.43
CA THR A 298 16.40 12.44 30.80
C THR A 298 17.16 13.11 31.95
N THR A 299 16.62 14.19 32.51
CA THR A 299 17.23 14.93 33.64
C THR A 299 16.40 14.76 34.91
N MET A 300 17.03 14.88 36.08
CA MET A 300 16.30 14.93 37.36
C MET A 300 15.39 16.16 37.36
N VAL A 301 14.12 15.93 37.07
CA VAL A 301 13.10 16.97 37.10
C VAL A 301 12.55 17.05 38.53
N ASN A 302 12.60 18.24 39.13
CA ASN A 302 12.10 18.43 40.50
C ASN A 302 10.57 18.22 40.54
N ARG A 303 10.04 17.76 41.67
CA ARG A 303 8.60 17.51 41.90
C ARG A 303 7.71 18.71 41.54
N ASP A 304 8.19 19.93 41.78
CA ASP A 304 7.46 21.15 41.42
C ASP A 304 7.18 21.30 39.91
N PHE A 305 8.04 20.75 39.06
CA PHE A 305 7.81 20.72 37.61
C PHE A 305 6.88 19.57 37.22
N GLU A 306 6.99 18.41 37.90
CA GLU A 306 6.08 17.27 37.68
C GLU A 306 4.62 17.65 37.98
N ASP A 307 4.36 18.33 39.10
CA ASP A 307 3.02 18.76 39.51
C ASP A 307 2.40 19.80 38.56
N ARG A 308 3.23 20.49 37.79
CA ARG A 308 2.83 21.50 36.79
C ARG A 308 2.87 20.96 35.36
N CYS A 309 3.32 19.72 35.17
CA CYS A 309 3.53 19.13 33.87
C CYS A 309 2.18 18.72 33.26
N PRO A 310 1.86 19.07 32.00
CA PRO A 310 0.59 18.68 31.37
C PRO A 310 0.52 17.19 30.99
N TYR A 311 1.44 16.37 31.50
CA TYR A 311 1.62 14.97 31.15
C TYR A 311 1.25 14.06 32.32
N ARG A 312 0.68 12.88 32.04
CA ARG A 312 0.67 11.79 33.01
C ARG A 312 2.09 11.22 33.15
N VAL A 313 2.61 11.26 34.37
CA VAL A 313 4.00 10.93 34.69
C VAL A 313 4.16 9.43 34.95
N VAL A 314 5.07 8.78 34.23
CA VAL A 314 5.56 7.43 34.54
C VAL A 314 7.03 7.52 34.94
N ARG A 315 7.35 7.13 36.18
CA ARG A 315 8.73 7.14 36.70
C ARG A 315 9.37 5.77 36.52
N CYS A 316 10.48 5.73 35.78
CA CYS A 316 11.33 4.56 35.70
C CYS A 316 12.52 4.76 36.66
N ARG A 317 12.62 3.90 37.67
CA ARG A 317 13.79 3.82 38.54
C ARG A 317 14.72 2.73 38.01
N SER A 318 15.97 3.07 37.74
CA SER A 318 16.98 2.04 37.53
C SER A 318 17.36 1.44 38.89
N LEU A 319 17.16 0.12 39.05
CA LEU A 319 17.77 -0.62 40.14
C LEU A 319 19.15 -1.08 39.66
N PRO A 320 20.22 -0.94 40.49
CA PRO A 320 21.52 -1.45 40.13
C PRO A 320 21.46 -2.98 40.08
N LEU A 321 21.41 -3.54 38.88
CA LEU A 321 21.66 -4.96 38.65
C LEU A 321 23.18 -5.14 38.54
N ARG A 322 23.75 -6.03 39.37
CA ARG A 322 25.15 -6.43 39.18
C ARG A 322 25.26 -7.11 37.83
N LYS A 323 26.40 -6.94 37.16
CA LYS A 323 26.62 -7.50 35.81
C LYS A 323 26.43 -9.01 35.76
N GLU A 324 26.64 -9.69 36.90
CA GLU A 324 26.42 -11.14 37.06
C GLU A 324 24.93 -11.54 37.09
N ASP A 325 24.02 -10.62 37.43
CA ASP A 325 22.59 -10.87 37.59
C ASP A 325 21.77 -10.59 36.30
N TYR A 326 22.44 -10.17 35.21
CA TYR A 326 21.80 -9.83 33.93
C TYR A 326 21.51 -11.08 33.10
N VAL A 327 20.41 -11.77 33.39
CA VAL A 327 19.80 -12.75 32.48
C VAL A 327 18.77 -11.99 31.65
N VAL A 328 18.93 -11.95 30.32
CA VAL A 328 17.91 -11.41 29.40
C VAL A 328 16.62 -12.20 29.64
N PRO A 329 15.55 -11.62 30.21
CA PRO A 329 14.33 -12.37 30.40
C PRO A 329 13.69 -12.60 29.03
N ALA A 330 13.30 -13.85 28.75
CA ALA A 330 12.35 -14.11 27.70
C ALA A 330 11.07 -13.32 28.02
N PRO A 331 10.45 -12.63 27.04
CA PRO A 331 9.32 -11.76 27.32
C PRO A 331 8.14 -12.61 27.80
N ASP A 332 7.85 -12.54 29.10
CA ASP A 332 6.60 -13.04 29.67
C ASP A 332 5.59 -11.90 29.54
N LEU A 333 4.87 -11.90 28.42
CA LEU A 333 3.78 -10.96 28.18
C LEU A 333 2.57 -11.44 28.99
N ASP A 334 2.30 -10.75 30.10
CA ASP A 334 1.03 -10.87 30.80
C ASP A 334 -0.07 -10.28 29.90
N VAL A 335 -0.97 -11.15 29.42
CA VAL A 335 -1.98 -10.88 28.38
C VAL A 335 -3.29 -10.33 28.93
N GLU A 336 -3.39 -10.04 30.23
CA GLU A 336 -4.54 -9.36 30.82
C GLU A 336 -4.26 -7.87 31.12
N PHE A 337 -4.23 -7.03 30.08
CA PHE A 337 -4.53 -5.60 30.19
C PHE A 337 -5.12 -5.03 28.90
#